data_AF-A0A224AAV5-F1
#
_entry.id   AF-A0A224AAV5-F1
#
_cell.length_a   1.000
_cell.length_b   1.000
_cell.length_c   1.000
_cell.angle_alpha   90.00
_cell.angle_beta   90.00
_cell.angle_gamma   90.00
#
_symmetry.space_group_name_H-M   'P 1'
#
loop_
_entity.id
_entity.type
_entity.pdbx_description
1 polymer ?
#
loop_
_entity_poly.entity_id
_entity_poly.type
_entity_poly.pdbx_seq_one_letter_code
_entity_poly.pdbx_strand_id
1 'polypeptide(L)'
;MFILFCLALLLVLLCFIFFHTQSSYLCSLLVLEALVLISLALAIFMFWLSSINLFFFLLLLTFAVCEAGLGLSLLLSIMKINGNDLIYSSNILI
;
A
#
# COMPACT_ATOMS: atom_id res chain seq x y z
N MET A 1 11.45 -17.61 -11.91
CA MET A 1 10.46 -17.31 -12.98
C MET A 1 9.03 -17.60 -12.50
N PHE A 2 8.68 -18.84 -12.13
CA PHE A 2 7.34 -19.16 -11.61
C PHE A 2 6.92 -18.33 -10.39
N ILE A 3 7.80 -18.19 -9.38
CA ILE A 3 7.53 -17.33 -8.20
C ILE A 3 7.23 -15.88 -8.59
N LEU A 4 7.98 -15.31 -9.54
CA LEU A 4 7.78 -13.93 -9.99
C LEU A 4 6.40 -13.75 -10.64
N PHE A 5 5.97 -14.75 -11.41
CA PHE A 5 4.63 -14.77 -12.01
C PHE A 5 3.53 -14.87 -10.94
N CYS A 6 3.69 -15.73 -9.93
CA CYS A 6 2.74 -15.78 -8.80
C CYS A 6 2.67 -14.46 -8.04
N LEU A 7 3.81 -13.81 -7.77
CA LEU A 7 3.86 -12.50 -7.09
C LEU A 7 3.18 -11.42 -7.93
N ALA A 8 3.39 -11.41 -9.25
CA ALA A 8 2.73 -10.46 -10.15
C ALA A 8 1.21 -10.69 -10.20
N LEU A 9 0.75 -11.94 -10.20
CA LEU A 9 -0.67 -12.27 -10.16
C LEU A 9 -1.31 -11.87 -8.83
N LEU A 10 -0.59 -12.07 -7.72
CA LEU A 10 -1.00 -11.62 -6.39
C LEU A 10 -1.15 -10.08 -6.34
N LEU A 11 -0.22 -9.34 -6.94
CA LEU A 11 -0.28 -7.88 -7.03
C LEU A 11 -1.56 -7.41 -7.72
N VAL A 12 -1.91 -8.04 -8.84
CA VAL A 12 -3.15 -7.75 -9.58
C VAL A 12 -4.38 -8.03 -8.71
N LEU A 13 -4.41 -9.17 -8.02
CA LEU A 13 -5.51 -9.54 -7.12
C LEU A 13 -5.67 -8.52 -5.97
N LEU A 14 -4.58 -8.11 -5.35
CA LEU A 14 -4.59 -7.08 -4.30
C LEU A 14 -5.09 -5.73 -4.79
N CYS A 15 -4.73 -5.35 -6.02
CA CYS A 15 -5.25 -4.14 -6.63
C CYS A 15 -6.78 -4.21 -6.80
N PHE A 16 -7.32 -5.36 -7.23
CA PHE A 16 -8.77 -5.57 -7.26
C PHE A 16 -9.41 -5.49 -5.88
N ILE A 17 -8.79 -6.10 -4.86
CA ILE A 17 -9.27 -6.06 -3.48
C ILE A 17 -9.28 -4.62 -2.98
N PHE A 18 -8.25 -3.83 -3.28
CA PHE A 18 -8.15 -2.42 -2.89
C PHE A 18 -9.33 -1.59 -3.44
N PHE A 19 -9.70 -1.76 -4.70
CA PHE A 19 -10.85 -1.07 -5.28
C PHE A 19 -12.19 -1.53 -4.69
N HIS A 20 -12.26 -2.75 -4.18
CA HIS A 20 -13.46 -3.30 -3.55
C HIS A 20 -13.58 -2.93 -2.05
N THR A 21 -12.49 -2.57 -1.37
CA THR A 21 -12.53 -2.16 0.04
C THR A 21 -13.08 -0.73 0.18
N GLN A 22 -14.36 -0.62 0.56
CA GLN A 22 -15.06 0.66 0.73
C GLN A 22 -15.58 0.93 2.15
N SER A 23 -15.34 0.05 3.12
CA SER A 23 -15.93 0.18 4.47
C SER A 23 -15.15 1.08 5.42
N SER A 24 -13.86 0.83 5.62
CA SER A 24 -13.02 1.55 6.60
C SER A 24 -11.69 1.99 6.01
N TYR A 25 -11.25 3.20 6.34
CA TYR A 25 -9.96 3.75 5.91
C TYR A 25 -8.77 2.91 6.40
N LEU A 26 -8.89 2.28 7.57
CA LEU A 26 -7.84 1.42 8.10
C LEU A 26 -7.68 0.14 7.27
N CYS A 27 -8.80 -0.44 6.81
CA CYS A 27 -8.77 -1.60 5.93
C CYS A 27 -8.15 -1.27 4.57
N SER A 28 -8.48 -0.12 3.98
CA SER A 28 -7.88 0.29 2.70
C SER A 28 -6.38 0.58 2.83
N LEU A 29 -5.94 1.19 3.94
CA LEU A 29 -4.51 1.39 4.24
C LEU A 29 -3.76 0.06 4.40
N LEU A 30 -4.35 -0.94 5.07
CA LEU A 30 -3.74 -2.25 5.24
C LEU A 30 -3.55 -2.97 3.89
N VAL A 31 -4.54 -2.87 2.99
CA VAL A 31 -4.42 -3.42 1.64
C VAL A 31 -3.35 -2.67 0.84
N LEU A 32 -3.26 -1.35 0.98
CA LEU A 32 -2.22 -0.55 0.34
C LEU A 32 -0.80 -0.94 0.81
N GLU A 33 -0.62 -1.16 2.12
CA GLU A 33 0.65 -1.61 2.69
C GLU A 33 1.06 -2.98 2.13
N ALA A 34 0.12 -3.92 2.02
CA ALA A 34 0.36 -5.22 1.40
C ALA A 34 0.76 -5.07 -0.09
N LEU A 35 0.14 -4.13 -0.81
CA LEU A 35 0.44 -3.83 -2.21
C LEU A 35 1.88 -3.28 -2.38
N VAL A 36 2.26 -2.33 -1.52
CA VAL A 36 3.62 -1.76 -1.47
C VAL A 36 4.64 -2.85 -1.13
N LEU A 37 4.39 -3.69 -0.12
CA LEU A 37 5.29 -4.80 0.25
C LEU A 37 5.53 -5.77 -0.90
N ILE A 38 4.48 -6.18 -1.63
CA ILE A 38 4.61 -7.12 -2.75
C ILE A 38 5.34 -6.48 -3.93
N SER A 39 5.08 -5.20 -4.23
CA SER A 39 5.82 -4.47 -5.25
C SER A 39 7.32 -4.36 -4.90
N LEU A 40 7.63 -4.16 -3.63
CA LEU A 40 9.00 -4.04 -3.12
C LEU A 40 9.73 -5.40 -3.14
N ALA A 41 9.03 -6.49 -2.84
CA ALA A 41 9.54 -7.85 -3.03
C ALA A 41 9.85 -8.13 -4.52
N LEU A 42 8.96 -7.73 -5.43
CA LEU A 42 9.18 -7.81 -6.89
C LEU A 42 10.41 -7.00 -7.31
N ALA A 43 10.56 -5.78 -6.78
CA ALA A 43 11.71 -4.91 -7.07
C ALA A 43 13.04 -5.55 -6.68
N ILE A 44 13.14 -6.24 -5.53
CA ILE A 44 14.35 -6.99 -5.13
C ILE A 44 14.73 -8.03 -6.19
N PHE A 45 13.76 -8.83 -6.64
CA PHE A 45 14.02 -9.85 -7.65
C PHE A 45 14.47 -9.24 -8.97
N MET A 46 13.87 -8.12 -9.38
CA MET A 46 14.24 -7.41 -10.61
C MET A 46 15.64 -6.80 -10.52
N PHE A 47 16.02 -6.21 -9.38
CA PHE A 47 17.37 -5.71 -9.15
C PHE A 47 18.42 -6.83 -9.14
N TRP A 48 18.09 -7.98 -8.56
CA TRP A 48 18.95 -9.17 -8.63
C TRP A 48 19.18 -9.63 -10.06
N LEU A 49 18.11 -9.74 -10.86
CA LEU A 49 18.17 -10.16 -12.26
C LEU A 49 18.98 -9.20 -13.14
N SER A 50 18.90 -7.91 -12.86
CA SER A 50 19.61 -6.86 -13.61
C SER A 50 21.00 -6.56 -13.07
N SER A 51 21.45 -7.25 -12.01
CA SER A 51 22.74 -7.03 -11.32
C SER A 51 22.97 -5.56 -10.92
N ILE A 52 21.89 -4.84 -10.60
CA ILE A 52 21.94 -3.43 -10.18
C ILE A 52 22.30 -3.36 -8.69
N ASN A 53 23.04 -2.32 -8.30
CA ASN A 53 23.36 -2.05 -6.90
C ASN A 53 22.10 -1.85 -6.05
N LEU A 54 22.06 -2.50 -4.88
CA LEU A 54 20.97 -2.45 -3.89
C LEU A 54 20.73 -1.06 -3.28
N PHE A 55 21.56 -0.06 -3.60
CA PHE A 55 21.38 1.31 -3.13
C PHE A 55 20.05 1.92 -3.60
N PHE A 56 19.66 1.68 -4.86
CA PHE A 56 18.37 2.15 -5.37
C PHE A 56 17.18 1.48 -4.68
N PHE A 57 17.36 0.22 -4.25
CA PHE A 57 16.35 -0.49 -3.47
C PHE A 57 16.17 0.13 -2.07
N LEU A 58 17.26 0.49 -1.40
CA LEU A 58 17.21 1.20 -0.11
C LEU A 58 16.48 2.54 -0.22
N LEU A 59 16.75 3.30 -1.29
CA LEU A 59 16.05 4.54 -1.56
C LEU A 59 14.54 4.30 -1.75
N LEU A 60 14.15 3.30 -2.55
CA LEU A 60 12.75 2.91 -2.74
C LEU A 60 12.06 2.51 -1.42
N LEU A 61 12.77 1.75 -0.56
CA LEU A 61 12.29 1.37 0.77
C LEU A 61 12.00 2.59 1.64
N THR A 62 12.88 3.60 1.64
CA THR A 62 12.64 4.80 2.45
C THR A 62 11.42 5.59 1.99
N PHE A 63 11.19 5.70 0.67
CA PHE A 63 9.97 6.34 0.15
C PHE A 63 8.70 5.56 0.53
N ALA A 64 8.74 4.23 0.46
CA ALA A 64 7.62 3.37 0.86
C ALA A 64 7.24 3.56 2.36
N VAL A 65 8.24 3.62 3.26
CA VAL A 65 7.98 3.87 4.69
C VAL A 65 7.43 5.28 4.93
N CYS A 66 7.95 6.29 4.22
CA CYS A 66 7.44 7.65 4.31
C CYS A 66 5.98 7.77 3.85
N GLU A 67 5.60 7.10 2.76
CA GLU A 67 4.22 7.05 2.27
C GLU A 67 3.27 6.42 3.31
N ALA A 68 3.68 5.29 3.90
CA ALA A 68 2.90 4.64 4.96
C ALA A 68 2.71 5.54 6.19
N GLY A 69 3.76 6.26 6.61
CA GLY A 69 3.70 7.23 7.71
C GLY A 69 2.75 8.40 7.42
N LEU A 70 2.79 8.94 6.20
CA LEU A 70 1.86 9.98 5.75
C LEU A 70 0.41 9.46 5.73
N GLY A 71 0.18 8.24 5.22
CA GLY A 71 -1.12 7.59 5.20
C GLY A 71 -1.74 7.46 6.60
N LEU A 72 -0.97 6.99 7.59
CA LEU A 72 -1.45 6.91 8.98
C LEU A 72 -1.73 8.29 9.59
N SER A 73 -0.91 9.29 9.31
CA SER A 73 -1.13 10.65 9.85
C SER A 73 -2.45 11.26 9.36
N LEU A 74 -2.83 10.98 8.11
CA LEU A 74 -4.11 11.38 7.54
C LEU A 74 -5.28 10.60 8.15
N LEU A 75 -5.13 9.30 8.38
CA LEU A 75 -6.15 8.53 9.07
C LEU A 75 -6.42 9.08 10.48
N LEU A 76 -5.36 9.44 11.21
CA LEU A 76 -5.50 10.04 12.54
C LEU A 76 -6.21 11.40 12.50
N SER A 77 -6.01 12.22 11.47
CA SER A 77 -6.73 13.50 11.35
C SER A 77 -8.22 13.29 11.02
N ILE A 78 -8.54 12.32 10.15
CA ILE A 78 -9.94 11.96 9.82
C ILE A 78 -10.65 11.41 11.06
N MET A 79 -10.02 10.52 11.82
CA MET A 79 -10.62 9.99 13.05
C MET A 79 -10.86 11.08 14.10
N LYS A 80 -10.02 12.11 14.17
CA LYS A 80 -10.23 13.26 15.08
C LYS A 80 -11.44 14.11 14.70
N ILE A 81 -11.77 14.19 13.41
CA ILE A 81 -12.88 15.02 12.92
C ILE A 81 -14.19 14.24 12.94
N ASN A 82 -14.19 13.00 12.43
CA ASN A 82 -15.39 12.19 12.25
C ASN A 82 -15.71 11.29 13.45
N GLY A 83 -14.75 11.08 14.37
CA GLY A 83 -14.88 10.16 15.50
C GLY A 83 -14.92 8.67 15.12
N ASN A 84 -14.84 8.33 13.82
CA ASN A 84 -14.93 6.98 13.29
C ASN A 84 -14.05 6.81 12.05
N ASP A 85 -13.70 5.57 11.72
CA ASP A 85 -12.83 5.17 10.62
C ASP A 85 -13.59 4.79 9.32
N LEU A 86 -14.93 4.89 9.32
CA LEU A 86 -15.78 4.55 8.19
C LEU A 86 -15.68 5.57 7.05
N ILE A 87 -15.53 5.06 5.82
CA ILE A 87 -15.43 5.88 4.60
C ILE A 87 -16.76 6.62 4.31
N TYR A 88 -17.89 6.02 4.71
CA TYR A 88 -19.24 6.56 4.49
C TYR A 88 -19.73 7.54 5.58
N SER A 89 -18.91 7.91 6.57
CA SER A 89 -19.34 8.91 7.56
C SER A 89 -19.30 10.35 7.04
N SER A 90 -18.85 10.57 5.79
CA SER A 90 -18.84 11.88 5.11
C SER A 90 -20.23 12.30 4.61
N ASN A 91 -21.29 11.98 5.35
CA ASN A 91 -22.61 12.62 5.21
C ASN A 91 -22.71 13.89 6.09
N ILE A 92 -21.61 14.64 6.22
CA ILE A 92 -21.62 16.01 6.79
C ILE A 92 -21.43 17.01 5.62
N LEU A 93 -22.34 16.90 4.65
CA LEU A 93 -22.59 17.92 3.63
C LEU A 93 -24.06 18.38 3.73
N ILE A 94 -24.50 18.69 4.95
CA ILE A 94 -25.60 19.63 5.19
C ILE A 94 -24.97 20.89 5.77
#